data_AF-A0A1G1HVT3-F1
#
_entry.id   AF-A0A1G1HVT3-F1
#
_cell.length_a   1.000
_cell.length_b   1.000
_cell.length_c   1.000
_cell.angle_alpha   90.00
_cell.angle_beta   90.00
_cell.angle_gamma   90.00
#
_symmetry.space_group_name_H-M   'P 1'
#
loop_
_entity.id
_entity.type
_entity.pdbx_description
1 polymer ?
#
loop_
_entity_poly.entity_id
_entity_poly.type
_entity_poly.pdbx_seq_one_letter_code
_entity_poly.pdbx_strand_id
1 'polypeptide(L)'
;MYQGYFHFKEPPFNQTPDPQFFFSTPVHQKVLDAVNQAVERGGGFVIVIGEVGTGKTTLGRYILQKVGASLPVSLVLNPVLPPAELMQTIAEDFSGGEVPIGLLAAPAAAELLVRMPKGGILIIDEAHNLPRSSFDALLEWAALVDQGGGHLTVILLAQPEISSLLDNPLVKERLPASTVRVPLVSLSSAETRAYVGERLRRAGGGNAGPVFTDGGLDAVHRYSRGIPRLVNTVCDKALLAAYVKESWSVDKEHVKLAVEEIEGPSLREERRGRKFIRGVGAAGALSVIVVFAAFLAYQTSRQIAPEGAPDSAAGKRPAVHSRAGVPDEDGVVRASTPEESAAAAAYTLAALWKRTPEDPAAFSKSLGGQPDFAAAAHRLGLEASAVRLSRTAILKGPHPIIVSLLGEPDVITTVRILEERLGKGAADPALLARARTRYAVLAEVHGTNAVVLDPLVGRTSIPVLVLLDRVTGEGTVWSQPPGGKGPAPRLVQERG
;
A
#
# COMPACT_ATOMS: atom_id res chain seq x y z
N MET A 1 11.36 0.90 19.80
CA MET A 1 12.41 0.11 20.50
C MET A 1 13.81 0.59 20.14
N TYR A 2 14.30 0.43 18.89
CA TYR A 2 15.64 0.93 18.52
C TYR A 2 15.81 2.46 18.62
N GLN A 3 14.73 3.23 18.49
CA GLN A 3 14.78 4.70 18.55
C GLN A 3 15.42 5.22 19.84
N GLY A 4 15.03 4.66 20.99
CA GLY A 4 15.61 5.02 22.28
C GLY A 4 17.09 4.62 22.39
N TYR A 5 17.44 3.45 21.85
CA TYR A 5 18.81 2.92 21.85
C TYR A 5 19.77 3.78 21.03
N PHE A 6 19.36 4.24 19.85
CA PHE A 6 20.14 5.13 18.99
C PHE A 6 19.89 6.62 19.25
N HIS A 7 19.12 6.95 20.29
CA HIS A 7 18.76 8.33 20.68
C HIS A 7 18.08 9.15 19.58
N PHE A 8 17.26 8.51 18.74
CA PHE A 8 16.42 9.21 17.77
C PHE A 8 15.19 9.81 18.45
N LYS A 9 14.78 11.01 18.00
CA LYS A 9 13.55 11.68 18.41
C LYS A 9 12.32 11.11 17.70
N GLU A 10 12.52 10.57 16.51
CA GLU A 10 11.49 9.98 15.65
C GLU A 10 12.13 8.91 14.74
N PRO A 11 11.35 7.96 14.18
CA PRO A 11 11.91 6.93 13.29
C PRO A 11 12.49 7.51 11.98
N PRO A 12 13.80 7.35 11.69
CA PRO A 12 14.45 7.96 10.53
C PRO A 12 14.01 7.40 9.17
N PHE A 13 13.55 6.15 9.13
CA PHE A 13 13.26 5.44 7.88
C PHE A 13 11.78 5.09 7.71
N ASN A 14 10.88 5.94 8.21
CA ASN A 14 9.45 5.80 7.94
C ASN A 14 9.18 5.81 6.42
N GLN A 15 8.26 4.95 6.00
CA GLN A 15 7.85 4.76 4.61
C GLN A 15 6.80 5.78 4.17
N THR A 16 6.09 6.39 5.12
CA THR A 16 5.13 7.45 4.82
C THR A 16 5.84 8.62 4.13
N PRO A 17 5.34 9.10 2.98
CA PRO A 17 5.89 10.26 2.30
C PRO A 17 5.73 11.52 3.16
N ASP A 18 6.79 11.88 3.89
CA ASP A 18 6.88 13.08 4.71
C ASP A 18 7.82 14.10 4.05
N PRO A 19 7.31 15.30 3.67
CA PRO A 19 8.12 16.39 3.14
C PRO A 19 9.27 16.80 4.07
N GLN A 20 9.11 16.64 5.38
CA GLN A 20 10.17 16.93 6.35
C GLN A 20 11.38 16.03 6.20
N PHE A 21 11.27 14.86 5.56
CA PHE A 21 12.36 13.94 5.24
C PHE A 21 12.76 13.99 3.76
N PHE A 22 12.32 15.01 3.00
CA PHE A 22 12.69 15.21 1.61
C PHE A 22 14.19 15.51 1.44
N PHE A 23 14.88 14.66 0.71
CA PHE A 23 16.28 14.82 0.34
C PHE A 23 16.36 15.24 -1.13
N SER A 24 16.87 16.45 -1.38
CA SER A 24 17.00 16.97 -2.74
C SER A 24 18.26 16.42 -3.41
N THR A 25 18.10 15.90 -4.63
CA THR A 25 19.21 15.56 -5.54
C THR A 25 19.22 16.52 -6.72
N PRO A 26 20.28 16.56 -7.54
CA PRO A 26 20.28 17.38 -8.77
C PRO A 26 19.10 17.08 -9.70
N VAL A 27 18.59 15.85 -9.71
CA VAL A 27 17.41 15.47 -10.49
C VAL A 27 16.14 16.08 -9.91
N HIS A 28 15.97 16.06 -8.58
CA HIS A 28 14.86 16.73 -7.93
C HIS A 28 14.89 18.24 -8.19
N GLN A 29 16.07 18.86 -8.16
CA GLN A 29 16.21 20.28 -8.47
C GLN A 29 15.76 20.59 -9.90
N LYS A 30 16.10 19.75 -10.88
CA LYS A 30 15.60 19.90 -12.26
C LYS A 30 14.07 19.86 -12.34
N VAL A 31 13.42 18.99 -11.56
CA VAL A 31 11.94 18.96 -11.50
C VAL A 31 11.41 20.26 -10.91
N LEU A 32 11.96 20.72 -9.79
CA LEU A 32 11.55 21.97 -9.15
C LEU A 32 11.74 23.18 -10.07
N ASP A 33 12.87 23.25 -10.78
CA ASP A 33 13.14 24.32 -11.73
C ASP A 33 12.17 24.28 -12.91
N ALA A 34 11.82 23.09 -13.42
CA ALA A 34 10.83 22.93 -14.47
C ALA A 34 9.43 23.35 -14.02
N VAL A 35 9.04 23.01 -12.79
CA VAL A 35 7.77 23.43 -12.18
C VAL A 35 7.73 24.95 -12.00
N ASN A 36 8.77 25.55 -11.45
CA ASN A 36 8.85 27.00 -11.28
C ASN A 36 8.77 27.73 -12.62
N GLN A 37 9.50 27.27 -13.63
CA GLN A 37 9.43 27.84 -14.98
C GLN A 37 8.03 27.71 -15.60
N ALA A 38 7.33 26.59 -15.39
CA ALA A 38 5.96 26.42 -15.87
C ALA A 38 5.01 27.41 -15.17
N VAL A 39 5.15 27.59 -13.86
CA VAL A 39 4.35 28.56 -13.10
C VAL A 39 4.63 30.00 -13.54
N GLU A 40 5.90 30.38 -13.70
CA GLU A 40 6.31 31.72 -14.15
C GLU A 40 5.82 32.08 -15.56
N ARG A 41 5.75 31.10 -16.45
CA ARG A 41 5.23 31.27 -17.83
C ARG A 41 3.70 31.32 -17.89
N GLY A 42 3.03 31.09 -16.77
CA GLY A 42 1.57 31.04 -16.73
C GLY A 42 0.99 29.70 -17.20
N GLY A 43 1.72 28.60 -17.07
CA GLY A 43 1.22 27.25 -17.34
C GLY A 43 2.20 26.33 -18.06
N GLY A 44 1.84 25.05 -18.11
CA GLY A 44 2.62 24.02 -18.81
C GLY A 44 2.49 22.63 -18.19
N PHE A 45 3.12 21.66 -18.85
CA PHE A 45 3.15 20.28 -18.39
C PHE A 45 4.56 19.91 -17.90
N VAL A 46 4.64 19.34 -16.70
CA VAL A 46 5.84 18.73 -16.16
C VAL A 46 5.55 17.26 -15.88
N ILE A 47 6.18 16.38 -16.63
CA ILE A 47 5.99 14.93 -16.52
C ILE A 47 7.21 14.32 -15.84
N VAL A 48 7.02 13.81 -14.63
CA VAL A 48 8.06 13.12 -13.85
C VAL A 48 7.88 11.62 -14.00
N ILE A 49 8.86 10.95 -14.60
CA ILE A 49 8.80 9.52 -14.89
C ILE A 49 9.81 8.79 -14.02
N GLY A 50 9.37 7.88 -13.16
CA GLY A 50 10.28 7.13 -12.30
C GLY A 50 9.72 5.80 -11.84
N GLU A 51 10.61 4.86 -11.57
CA GLU A 51 10.29 3.53 -11.04
C GLU A 51 9.52 3.59 -9.71
N VAL A 52 8.89 2.48 -9.32
CA VAL A 52 8.21 2.36 -8.03
C VAL A 52 9.21 2.63 -6.89
N GLY A 53 8.82 3.49 -5.94
CA GLY A 53 9.63 3.78 -4.76
C GLY A 53 10.79 4.77 -4.97
N THR A 54 10.88 5.44 -6.13
CA THR A 54 11.85 6.52 -6.41
C THR A 54 11.57 7.85 -5.69
N GLY A 55 10.41 7.98 -5.04
CA GLY A 55 10.05 9.19 -4.29
C GLY A 55 9.12 10.16 -5.03
N LYS A 56 8.48 9.72 -6.12
CA LYS A 56 7.48 10.51 -6.88
C LYS A 56 6.43 11.18 -5.99
N THR A 57 5.70 10.41 -5.18
CA THR A 57 4.68 10.93 -4.26
C THR A 57 5.26 11.92 -3.24
N THR A 58 6.46 11.64 -2.70
CA THR A 58 7.16 12.54 -1.77
C THR A 58 7.50 13.88 -2.45
N LEU A 59 7.96 13.84 -3.70
CA LEU A 59 8.24 15.02 -4.51
C LEU A 59 6.98 15.82 -4.80
N GLY A 60 5.87 15.18 -5.16
CA GLY A 60 4.57 15.83 -5.35
C GLY A 60 4.10 16.58 -4.10
N ARG A 61 4.18 15.93 -2.93
CA ARG A 61 3.85 16.57 -1.64
C ARG A 61 4.80 17.72 -1.29
N TYR A 62 6.09 17.59 -1.60
CA TYR A 62 7.06 18.67 -1.39
C TYR A 62 6.77 19.88 -2.27
N ILE A 63 6.44 19.66 -3.55
CA ILE A 63 6.01 20.71 -4.49
C ILE A 63 4.75 21.40 -3.98
N LEU A 64 3.75 20.63 -3.53
CA LEU A 64 2.53 21.17 -2.93
C LEU A 64 2.84 22.09 -1.74
N GLN A 65 3.74 21.67 -0.84
CA GLN A 65 4.10 22.49 0.33
C GLN A 65 4.86 23.77 -0.06
N LYS A 66 5.72 23.71 -1.09
CA LYS A 66 6.58 24.83 -1.48
C LYS A 66 5.87 25.85 -2.39
N VAL A 67 5.13 25.36 -3.38
CA VAL A 67 4.52 26.19 -4.44
C VAL A 67 3.03 26.38 -4.19
N GLY A 68 2.34 25.37 -3.66
CA GLY A 68 0.90 25.40 -3.40
C GLY A 68 0.43 26.37 -2.31
N ALA A 69 1.34 27.01 -1.57
CA ALA A 69 0.99 28.06 -0.63
C ALA A 69 0.48 29.35 -1.31
N SER A 70 0.80 29.55 -2.60
CA SER A 70 0.51 30.79 -3.33
C SER A 70 -0.58 30.63 -4.39
N LEU A 71 -0.93 29.39 -4.76
CA LEU A 71 -1.83 29.06 -5.86
C LEU A 71 -2.83 27.96 -5.43
N PRO A 72 -4.08 27.99 -5.92
CA PRO A 72 -4.98 26.85 -5.85
C PRO A 72 -4.31 25.56 -6.33
N VAL A 73 -4.50 24.45 -5.61
CA VAL A 73 -3.92 23.15 -5.97
C VAL A 73 -4.97 22.04 -5.95
N SER A 74 -4.93 21.19 -6.97
CA SER A 74 -5.62 19.90 -7.00
C SER A 74 -4.61 18.76 -6.97
N LEU A 75 -4.89 17.73 -6.17
CA LEU A 75 -4.03 16.55 -6.01
C LEU A 75 -4.86 15.28 -6.20
N VAL A 76 -4.67 14.62 -7.34
CA VAL A 76 -5.33 13.36 -7.68
C VAL A 76 -4.36 12.21 -7.41
N LEU A 77 -4.61 11.42 -6.35
CA LEU A 77 -3.75 10.30 -5.96
C LEU A 77 -4.14 8.96 -6.61
N ASN A 78 -5.43 8.78 -6.91
CA ASN A 78 -5.94 7.59 -7.60
C ASN A 78 -6.63 8.01 -8.90
N PRO A 79 -5.91 8.00 -10.04
CA PRO A 79 -6.42 8.54 -11.28
C PRO A 79 -7.20 7.53 -12.12
N VAL A 80 -7.63 6.38 -11.56
CA VAL A 80 -8.50 5.42 -12.26
C VAL A 80 -9.94 5.95 -12.28
N LEU A 81 -10.12 7.10 -12.90
CA LEU A 81 -11.37 7.85 -12.94
C LEU A 81 -11.77 8.10 -14.39
N PRO A 82 -13.06 7.98 -14.75
CA PRO A 82 -13.56 8.43 -16.04
C PRO A 82 -13.47 9.96 -16.16
N PRO A 83 -13.56 10.52 -17.39
CA PRO A 83 -13.35 11.95 -17.62
C PRO A 83 -14.20 12.87 -16.75
N ALA A 84 -15.48 12.54 -16.57
CA ALA A 84 -16.40 13.35 -15.77
C ALA A 84 -16.00 13.39 -14.29
N GLU A 85 -15.63 12.24 -13.70
CA GLU A 85 -15.19 12.17 -12.31
C GLU A 85 -13.83 12.85 -12.09
N LEU A 86 -12.92 12.74 -13.06
CA LEU A 86 -11.64 13.44 -13.01
C LEU A 86 -11.86 14.96 -12.99
N MET A 87 -12.68 15.48 -13.91
CA MET A 87 -12.95 16.92 -13.99
C MET A 87 -13.72 17.44 -12.76
N GLN A 88 -14.64 16.65 -12.20
CA GLN A 88 -15.31 16.98 -10.94
C GLN A 88 -14.31 17.08 -9.78
N THR A 89 -13.47 16.06 -9.60
CA THR A 89 -12.43 16.05 -8.56
C THR A 89 -11.55 17.29 -8.65
N ILE A 90 -11.11 17.65 -9.86
CA ILE A 90 -10.26 18.82 -10.11
C ILE A 90 -11.00 20.13 -9.78
N ALA A 91 -12.25 20.28 -10.21
CA ALA A 91 -13.05 21.48 -9.96
C ALA A 91 -13.35 21.69 -8.46
N GLU A 92 -13.52 20.61 -7.72
CA GLU A 92 -13.78 20.68 -6.27
C GLU A 92 -12.56 21.10 -5.49
N ASP A 93 -11.40 20.51 -5.79
CA ASP A 93 -10.14 20.89 -5.17
C ASP A 93 -9.85 22.38 -5.40
N PHE A 94 -10.04 22.87 -6.63
CA PHE A 94 -9.82 24.26 -6.97
C PHE A 94 -10.88 25.22 -6.41
N SER A 95 -12.10 24.75 -6.13
CA SER A 95 -13.12 25.55 -5.42
C SER A 95 -12.94 25.58 -3.90
N GLY A 96 -11.92 24.90 -3.35
CA GLY A 96 -11.72 24.80 -1.91
C GLY A 96 -12.73 23.89 -1.20
N GLY A 97 -13.39 22.99 -1.95
CA GLY A 97 -14.42 22.08 -1.42
C GLY A 97 -15.77 22.73 -1.14
N GLU A 98 -16.02 23.94 -1.64
CA GLU A 98 -17.32 24.61 -1.53
C GLU A 98 -18.41 23.93 -2.38
N VAL A 99 -18.00 23.20 -3.42
CA VAL A 99 -18.91 22.44 -4.27
C VAL A 99 -18.74 20.94 -4.00
N PRO A 100 -19.79 20.20 -3.58
CA PRO A 100 -19.69 18.75 -3.35
C PRO A 100 -19.65 17.92 -4.65
N ILE A 101 -18.96 16.76 -4.58
CA ILE A 101 -19.03 15.66 -5.57
C ILE A 101 -20.47 15.38 -5.98
N GLY A 102 -20.76 15.65 -7.25
CA GLY A 102 -22.04 15.35 -7.89
C GLY A 102 -22.94 16.57 -8.17
N LEU A 103 -22.61 17.77 -7.70
CA LEU A 103 -23.37 18.98 -8.02
C LEU A 103 -22.87 19.75 -9.26
N LEU A 104 -21.63 19.51 -9.70
CA LEU A 104 -21.08 20.10 -10.92
C LEU A 104 -21.27 19.13 -12.09
N ALA A 105 -22.15 19.50 -13.02
CA ALA A 105 -22.16 18.88 -14.34
C ALA A 105 -20.81 19.16 -15.04
N ALA A 106 -20.31 18.21 -15.84
CA ALA A 106 -19.01 18.34 -16.53
C ALA A 106 -18.80 19.67 -17.28
N PRO A 107 -19.82 20.28 -17.94
CA PRO A 107 -19.67 21.61 -18.55
C PRO A 107 -19.46 22.74 -17.53
N ALA A 108 -20.12 22.66 -16.37
CA ALA A 108 -19.99 23.66 -15.29
C ALA A 108 -18.63 23.54 -14.59
N ALA A 109 -18.10 22.31 -14.44
CA ALA A 109 -16.73 22.09 -13.99
C ALA A 109 -15.73 22.74 -14.97
N ALA A 110 -15.89 22.50 -16.28
CA ALA A 110 -15.04 23.12 -17.29
C ALA A 110 -15.11 24.66 -17.28
N GLU A 111 -16.30 25.24 -17.12
CA GLU A 111 -16.48 26.70 -17.07
C GLU A 111 -15.89 27.34 -15.80
N LEU A 112 -16.01 26.68 -14.64
CA LEU A 112 -15.42 27.12 -13.37
C LEU A 112 -13.89 27.10 -13.43
N LEU A 113 -13.35 26.13 -14.16
CA LEU A 113 -11.92 25.96 -14.36
C LEU A 113 -11.31 26.97 -15.35
N VAL A 114 -12.06 27.42 -16.36
CA VAL A 114 -11.64 28.49 -17.29
C VAL A 114 -11.55 29.84 -16.59
N ARG A 115 -12.30 30.05 -15.50
CA ARG A 115 -12.41 31.34 -14.78
C ARG A 115 -11.38 31.54 -13.68
N MET A 116 -10.37 30.67 -13.54
CA MET A 116 -9.37 30.73 -12.46
C MET A 116 -8.37 31.89 -12.64
N PRO A 117 -8.56 33.04 -11.95
CA PRO A 117 -7.89 34.30 -12.31
C PRO A 117 -6.46 34.42 -11.77
N LYS A 118 -6.01 33.48 -10.92
CA LYS A 118 -4.65 33.46 -10.33
C LYS A 118 -3.78 32.32 -10.87
N GLY A 119 -4.35 31.45 -11.71
CA GLY A 119 -3.75 30.18 -12.07
C GLY A 119 -3.88 29.09 -11.01
N GLY A 120 -3.51 27.86 -11.36
CA GLY A 120 -3.59 26.70 -10.47
C GLY A 120 -2.55 25.63 -10.80
N ILE A 121 -2.28 24.78 -9.82
CA ILE A 121 -1.40 23.61 -9.96
C ILE A 121 -2.26 22.35 -9.88
N LEU A 122 -2.14 21.48 -10.87
CA LEU A 122 -2.76 20.15 -10.85
C LEU A 122 -1.66 19.11 -10.74
N ILE A 123 -1.69 18.30 -9.70
CA ILE A 123 -0.78 17.16 -9.52
C ILE A 123 -1.58 15.88 -9.68
N ILE A 124 -1.20 15.03 -10.62
CA ILE A 124 -1.77 13.69 -10.78
C ILE A 124 -0.68 12.67 -10.45
N ASP A 125 -0.84 11.95 -9.35
CA ASP A 125 0.01 10.82 -8.99
C ASP A 125 -0.43 9.56 -9.73
N GLU A 126 0.51 8.65 -9.95
CA GLU A 126 0.30 7.40 -10.69
C GLU A 126 -0.39 7.61 -12.06
N ALA A 127 -0.05 8.70 -12.78
CA ALA A 127 -0.71 9.14 -14.02
C ALA A 127 -0.68 8.14 -15.19
N HIS A 128 0.14 7.09 -15.10
CA HIS A 128 0.12 5.95 -16.04
C HIS A 128 -1.17 5.12 -15.92
N ASN A 129 -1.90 5.24 -14.81
CA ASN A 129 -3.18 4.58 -14.59
C ASN A 129 -4.38 5.40 -15.09
N LEU A 130 -4.17 6.61 -15.63
CA LEU A 130 -5.24 7.38 -16.25
C LEU A 130 -5.81 6.62 -17.46
N PRO A 131 -7.14 6.42 -17.53
CA PRO A 131 -7.76 5.98 -18.77
C PRO A 131 -7.43 6.94 -19.92
N ARG A 132 -7.25 6.39 -21.13
CA ARG A 132 -6.92 7.19 -22.31
C ARG A 132 -7.87 8.36 -22.53
N SER A 133 -9.17 8.11 -22.41
CA SER A 133 -10.22 9.13 -22.53
C SER A 133 -10.07 10.25 -21.49
N SER A 134 -9.68 9.93 -20.26
CA SER A 134 -9.47 10.92 -19.19
C SER A 134 -8.21 11.74 -19.43
N PHE A 135 -7.15 11.13 -19.96
CA PHE A 135 -5.94 11.85 -20.38
C PHE A 135 -6.22 12.80 -21.55
N ASP A 136 -6.99 12.36 -22.56
CA ASP A 136 -7.39 13.21 -23.68
C ASP A 136 -8.26 14.39 -23.19
N ALA A 137 -9.23 14.14 -22.31
CA ALA A 137 -10.06 15.19 -21.71
C ALA A 137 -9.23 16.20 -20.90
N LEU A 138 -8.21 15.73 -20.17
CA LEU A 138 -7.26 16.60 -19.46
C LEU A 138 -6.48 17.50 -20.43
N LEU A 139 -6.01 16.97 -21.55
CA LEU A 139 -5.31 17.76 -22.57
C LEU A 139 -6.23 18.79 -23.24
N GLU A 140 -7.45 18.39 -23.61
CA GLU A 140 -8.48 19.30 -24.15
C GLU A 140 -8.76 20.45 -23.20
N TRP A 141 -9.00 20.12 -21.93
CA TRP A 141 -9.30 21.12 -20.92
C TRP A 141 -8.12 22.06 -20.67
N ALA A 142 -6.90 21.55 -20.54
CA ALA A 142 -5.71 22.39 -20.36
C ALA A 142 -5.50 23.36 -21.54
N ALA A 143 -5.78 22.93 -22.77
CA ALA A 143 -5.72 23.79 -23.95
C ALA A 143 -6.80 24.90 -23.92
N LEU A 144 -8.01 24.59 -23.45
CA LEU A 144 -9.08 25.59 -23.30
C LEU A 144 -8.74 26.64 -22.24
N VAL A 145 -8.12 26.23 -21.12
CA VAL A 145 -7.68 27.15 -20.06
C VAL A 145 -6.62 28.12 -20.61
N ASP A 146 -5.65 27.61 -21.36
CA ASP A 146 -4.60 28.43 -21.98
C ASP A 146 -5.17 29.45 -22.98
N GLN A 147 -6.12 29.03 -23.85
CA GLN A 147 -6.81 29.93 -24.79
C GLN A 147 -7.65 31.01 -24.09
N GLY A 148 -8.20 30.70 -22.92
CA GLY A 148 -8.97 31.64 -22.09
C GLY A 148 -8.10 32.64 -21.31
N GLY A 149 -6.77 32.57 -21.42
CA GLY A 149 -5.84 33.38 -20.64
C GLY A 149 -5.67 32.92 -19.19
N GLY A 150 -6.14 31.71 -18.86
CA GLY A 150 -5.94 31.09 -17.56
C GLY A 150 -4.55 30.45 -17.46
N HIS A 151 -4.08 30.24 -16.22
CA HIS A 151 -2.75 29.70 -15.98
C HIS A 151 -2.80 28.33 -15.29
N LEU A 152 -2.52 27.25 -16.02
CA LEU A 152 -2.56 25.89 -15.45
C LEU A 152 -1.22 25.19 -15.57
N THR A 153 -0.62 24.86 -14.43
CA THR A 153 0.56 24.00 -14.37
C THR A 153 0.13 22.57 -14.02
N VAL A 154 0.29 21.64 -14.96
CA VAL A 154 -0.03 20.22 -14.78
C VAL A 154 1.25 19.44 -14.50
N ILE A 155 1.27 18.73 -13.38
CA ILE A 155 2.38 17.89 -12.94
C ILE A 155 1.89 16.44 -12.97
N LEU A 156 2.47 15.63 -13.85
CA LEU A 156 2.14 14.22 -13.98
C LEU A 156 3.26 13.39 -13.38
N LEU A 157 2.96 12.66 -12.30
CA LEU A 157 3.90 11.70 -11.71
C LEU A 157 3.54 10.31 -12.21
N ALA A 158 4.47 9.65 -12.89
CA ALA A 158 4.17 8.42 -13.59
C ALA A 158 5.30 7.39 -13.51
N GLN A 159 4.96 6.14 -13.76
CA GLN A 159 5.92 5.06 -13.98
C GLN A 159 6.29 5.00 -15.48
N PRO A 160 7.40 4.35 -15.87
CA PRO A 160 7.91 4.34 -17.25
C PRO A 160 6.91 3.87 -18.32
N GLU A 161 5.90 3.10 -17.95
CA GLU A 161 4.81 2.59 -18.78
C GLU A 161 4.07 3.71 -19.53
N ILE A 162 3.98 4.91 -18.93
CA ILE A 162 3.34 6.07 -19.55
C ILE A 162 4.02 6.48 -20.87
N SER A 163 5.28 6.11 -21.09
CA SER A 163 6.03 6.49 -22.29
C SER A 163 5.33 6.04 -23.57
N SER A 164 4.70 4.85 -23.55
CA SER A 164 3.91 4.33 -24.68
C SER A 164 2.73 5.24 -25.07
N LEU A 165 2.07 5.84 -24.08
CA LEU A 165 1.00 6.82 -24.29
C LEU A 165 1.58 8.14 -24.80
N LEU A 166 2.66 8.63 -24.19
CA LEU A 166 3.27 9.91 -24.50
C LEU A 166 3.97 9.96 -25.86
N ASP A 167 4.39 8.81 -26.39
CA ASP A 167 5.02 8.67 -27.70
C ASP A 167 4.01 8.34 -28.80
N ASN A 168 2.73 8.14 -28.45
CA ASN A 168 1.64 8.05 -29.41
C ASN A 168 1.54 9.38 -30.21
N PRO A 169 1.58 9.36 -31.55
CA PRO A 169 1.56 10.58 -32.36
C PRO A 169 0.38 11.52 -32.04
N LEU A 170 -0.82 10.96 -31.83
CA LEU A 170 -2.03 11.74 -31.53
C LEU A 170 -1.96 12.42 -30.16
N VAL A 171 -1.25 11.83 -29.20
CA VAL A 171 -1.02 12.46 -27.88
C VAL A 171 0.08 13.51 -28.00
N LYS A 172 1.16 13.17 -28.70
CA LYS A 172 2.33 14.04 -28.87
C LYS A 172 1.99 15.34 -29.56
N GLU A 173 1.10 15.33 -30.55
CA GLU A 173 0.59 16.53 -31.24
C GLU A 173 -0.26 17.44 -30.34
N ARG A 174 -0.92 16.86 -29.33
CA ARG A 174 -1.81 17.58 -28.41
C ARG A 174 -1.10 18.09 -27.16
N LEU A 175 0.03 17.50 -26.81
CA LEU A 175 0.84 17.97 -25.68
C LEU A 175 1.37 19.38 -25.99
N PRO A 176 1.31 20.32 -25.03
CA PRO A 176 1.90 21.64 -25.22
C PRO A 176 3.39 21.54 -25.55
N ALA A 177 3.88 22.39 -26.45
CA ALA A 177 5.30 22.41 -26.81
C ALA A 177 6.23 22.72 -25.61
N SER A 178 5.69 23.35 -24.56
CA SER A 178 6.37 23.62 -23.29
C SER A 178 6.46 22.40 -22.36
N THR A 179 5.95 21.22 -22.76
CA THR A 179 5.97 20.00 -21.94
C THR A 179 7.40 19.58 -21.63
N VAL A 180 7.76 19.53 -20.34
CA VAL A 180 9.06 19.04 -19.87
C VAL A 180 8.90 17.63 -19.32
N ARG A 181 9.71 16.67 -19.82
CA ARG A 181 9.79 15.31 -19.27
C ARG A 181 11.07 15.19 -18.45
N VAL A 182 10.96 14.80 -17.18
CA VAL A 182 12.11 14.63 -16.27
C VAL A 182 12.13 13.20 -15.72
N PRO A 183 13.19 12.42 -15.98
CA PRO A 183 13.32 11.08 -15.40
C PRO A 183 13.77 11.18 -13.94
N LEU A 184 13.00 10.59 -13.04
CA LEU A 184 13.35 10.41 -11.63
C LEU A 184 14.03 9.05 -11.44
N VAL A 185 15.36 9.09 -11.42
CA VAL A 185 16.23 7.91 -11.31
C VAL A 185 16.53 7.54 -9.86
N SER A 186 17.00 6.30 -9.64
CA SER A 186 17.47 5.86 -8.32
C SER A 186 18.74 6.62 -7.90
N LEU A 187 18.98 6.66 -6.59
CA LEU A 187 20.14 7.32 -6.00
C LEU A 187 21.43 6.58 -6.37
N SER A 188 22.50 7.32 -6.69
CA SER A 188 23.85 6.75 -6.75
C SER A 188 24.33 6.27 -5.38
N SER A 189 25.46 5.56 -5.32
CA SER A 189 26.05 5.15 -4.03
C SER A 189 26.34 6.34 -3.12
N ALA A 190 26.91 7.42 -3.68
CA ALA A 190 27.19 8.66 -2.96
C ALA A 190 25.90 9.33 -2.47
N GLU A 191 24.88 9.43 -3.33
CA GLU A 191 23.57 10.00 -2.93
C GLU A 191 22.85 9.11 -1.92
N THR A 192 23.00 7.78 -1.98
CA THR A 192 22.43 6.86 -0.99
C THR A 192 23.04 7.10 0.40
N ARG A 193 24.36 7.29 0.47
CA ARG A 193 25.07 7.63 1.71
C ARG A 193 24.59 8.98 2.27
N ALA A 194 24.51 9.99 1.42
CA ALA A 194 24.02 11.31 1.79
C ALA A 194 22.54 11.29 2.25
N TYR A 195 21.70 10.53 1.55
CA TYR A 195 20.29 10.33 1.88
C TYR A 195 20.11 9.67 3.26
N VAL A 196 20.84 8.58 3.52
CA VAL A 196 20.81 7.89 4.83
C VAL A 196 21.29 8.83 5.93
N GLY A 197 22.38 9.54 5.70
CA GLY A 197 22.92 10.52 6.65
C GLY A 197 21.93 11.65 6.96
N GLU A 198 21.29 12.22 5.95
CA GLU A 198 20.31 13.31 6.14
C GLU A 198 19.07 12.83 6.90
N ARG A 199 18.57 11.62 6.62
CA ARG A 199 17.43 11.05 7.36
C ARG A 199 17.77 10.81 8.83
N LEU A 200 18.94 10.27 9.12
CA LEU A 200 19.42 10.10 10.49
C LEU A 200 19.55 11.45 11.21
N ARG A 201 20.14 12.45 10.54
CA ARG A 201 20.29 13.81 11.08
C ARG A 201 18.95 14.44 11.45
N ARG A 202 17.95 14.30 10.58
CA ARG A 202 16.59 14.85 10.81
C ARG A 202 15.88 14.17 11.97
N ALA A 203 16.05 12.85 12.10
CA ALA A 203 15.57 12.09 13.25
C ALA A 203 16.30 12.40 14.58
N GLY A 204 17.28 13.32 14.58
CA GLY A 204 18.08 13.66 15.75
C GLY A 204 19.31 12.76 15.98
N GLY A 205 19.60 11.83 15.06
CA GLY A 205 20.80 11.01 15.07
C GLY A 205 22.03 11.78 14.58
N GLY A 206 23.16 11.65 15.29
CA GLY A 206 24.44 12.29 14.90
C GLY A 206 25.30 12.76 16.07
N ASN A 207 24.76 12.81 17.29
CA ASN A 207 25.49 13.30 18.46
C ASN A 207 26.43 12.26 19.11
N ALA A 208 26.38 10.99 18.69
CA ALA A 208 27.10 9.88 19.31
C ALA A 208 28.03 9.10 18.34
N GLY A 209 28.29 9.62 17.14
CA GLY A 209 29.11 8.97 16.11
C GLY A 209 28.33 8.37 14.93
N PRO A 210 29.01 7.70 13.99
CA PRO A 210 28.40 7.17 12.78
C PRO A 210 27.51 5.96 13.08
N VAL A 211 26.19 6.12 12.89
CA VAL A 211 25.19 5.04 13.07
C VAL A 211 25.40 3.91 12.07
N PHE A 212 25.85 4.22 10.84
CA PHE A 212 26.16 3.21 9.83
C PHE A 212 27.66 3.26 9.51
N THR A 213 28.27 2.09 9.41
CA THR A 213 29.62 1.93 8.86
C THR A 213 29.61 2.06 7.34
N ASP A 214 30.77 2.32 6.73
CA ASP A 214 30.90 2.36 5.26
C ASP A 214 30.49 1.05 4.60
N GLY A 215 30.87 -0.08 5.20
CA GLY A 215 30.48 -1.41 4.73
C GLY A 215 28.97 -1.67 4.84
N GLY A 216 28.32 -1.11 5.86
CA GLY A 216 26.85 -1.11 5.99
C GLY A 216 26.19 -0.29 4.89
N LEU A 217 26.64 0.95 4.65
CA LEU A 217 26.10 1.82 3.60
C LEU A 217 26.29 1.22 2.19
N ASP A 218 27.44 0.59 1.92
CA ASP A 218 27.67 -0.12 0.66
C ASP A 218 26.72 -1.31 0.49
N ALA A 219 26.44 -2.05 1.57
CA ALA A 219 25.50 -3.15 1.55
C ALA A 219 24.06 -2.65 1.30
N VAL A 220 23.66 -1.55 1.94
CA VAL A 220 22.37 -0.87 1.73
C VAL A 220 22.21 -0.49 0.27
N HIS A 221 23.19 0.22 -0.31
CA HIS A 221 23.12 0.65 -1.70
C HIS A 221 23.09 -0.56 -2.66
N ARG A 222 23.93 -1.58 -2.43
CA ARG A 222 23.97 -2.78 -3.28
C ARG A 222 22.63 -3.53 -3.32
N TYR A 223 21.96 -3.64 -2.18
CA TYR A 223 20.65 -4.28 -2.10
C TYR A 223 19.56 -3.43 -2.73
N SER A 224 19.45 -2.18 -2.31
CA SER A 224 18.39 -1.26 -2.74
C SER A 224 18.53 -0.76 -4.18
N ARG A 225 19.74 -0.86 -4.76
CA ARG A 225 20.14 -0.19 -6.01
C ARG A 225 19.85 1.32 -5.99
N GLY A 226 19.85 1.91 -4.80
CA GLY A 226 19.54 3.31 -4.57
C GLY A 226 18.06 3.68 -4.66
N ILE A 227 17.13 2.71 -4.70
CA ILE A 227 15.69 3.00 -4.66
C ILE A 227 15.33 3.45 -3.23
N PRO A 228 14.91 4.71 -3.00
CA PRO A 228 14.63 5.27 -1.67
C PRO A 228 13.73 4.40 -0.79
N ARG A 229 12.65 3.83 -1.34
CA ARG A 229 11.76 2.91 -0.59
C ARG A 229 12.54 1.72 -0.01
N LEU A 230 13.34 1.07 -0.85
CA LEU A 230 14.15 -0.09 -0.45
C LEU A 230 15.27 0.33 0.51
N VAL A 231 15.89 1.50 0.30
CA VAL A 231 16.88 2.07 1.24
C VAL A 231 16.24 2.23 2.61
N ASN A 232 15.05 2.83 2.70
CA ASN A 232 14.32 2.99 3.96
C ASN A 232 14.01 1.63 4.61
N THR A 233 13.49 0.67 3.83
CA THR A 233 13.10 -0.64 4.37
C THR A 233 14.31 -1.37 4.93
N VAL A 234 15.42 -1.43 4.19
CA VAL A 234 16.62 -2.14 4.65
C VAL A 234 17.29 -1.43 5.81
N CYS A 235 17.32 -0.09 5.83
CA CYS A 235 17.89 0.67 6.94
C CYS A 235 17.08 0.51 8.24
N ASP A 236 15.74 0.56 8.17
CA ASP A 236 14.87 0.35 9.33
C ASP A 236 15.09 -1.04 9.97
N LYS A 237 15.10 -2.08 9.13
CA LYS A 237 15.37 -3.46 9.56
C LYS A 237 16.80 -3.67 10.06
N ALA A 238 17.78 -3.02 9.44
CA ALA A 238 19.17 -3.12 9.86
C ALA A 238 19.42 -2.43 11.21
N LEU A 239 18.74 -1.32 11.49
CA LEU A 239 18.75 -0.68 12.82
C LEU A 239 18.14 -1.59 13.88
N LEU A 240 17.04 -2.28 13.56
CA LEU A 240 16.45 -3.26 14.47
C LEU A 240 17.40 -4.43 14.72
N ALA A 241 18.05 -4.96 13.69
CA ALA A 241 19.02 -6.05 13.82
C ALA A 241 20.24 -5.65 14.67
N ALA A 242 20.74 -4.42 14.51
CA ALA A 242 21.83 -3.89 15.33
C ALA A 242 21.40 -3.72 16.79
N TYR A 243 20.19 -3.20 17.03
CA TYR A 243 19.61 -3.09 18.38
C TYR A 243 19.50 -4.46 19.07
N VAL A 244 18.98 -5.47 18.38
CA VAL A 244 18.84 -6.85 18.93
C VAL A 244 20.21 -7.46 19.27
N LYS A 245 21.26 -7.10 18.53
CA LYS A 245 22.64 -7.52 18.78
C LYS A 245 23.42 -6.59 19.71
N GLU A 246 22.76 -5.59 20.29
CA GLU A 246 23.37 -4.58 21.17
C GLU A 246 24.58 -3.88 20.52
N SER A 247 24.53 -3.67 19.20
CA SER A 247 25.55 -2.97 18.43
C SER A 247 25.21 -1.48 18.27
N TRP A 248 26.14 -0.62 18.66
CA TRP A 248 26.07 0.84 18.48
C TRP A 248 26.23 1.30 17.03
N SER A 249 26.60 0.40 16.11
CA SER A 249 26.71 0.71 14.68
C SER A 249 26.08 -0.37 13.81
N VAL A 250 25.50 0.05 12.69
CA VAL A 250 24.96 -0.81 11.66
C VAL A 250 26.07 -1.13 10.66
N ASP A 251 26.31 -2.42 10.46
CA ASP A 251 27.36 -2.94 9.59
C ASP A 251 26.77 -3.82 8.49
N LYS A 252 27.65 -4.41 7.68
CA LYS A 252 27.25 -5.29 6.59
C LYS A 252 26.47 -6.53 7.06
N GLU A 253 26.77 -7.07 8.24
CA GLU A 253 26.09 -8.26 8.76
C GLU A 253 24.69 -7.91 9.25
N HIS A 254 24.50 -6.74 9.87
CA HIS A 254 23.17 -6.22 10.21
C HIS A 254 22.30 -6.01 8.97
N VAL A 255 22.87 -5.44 7.91
CA VAL A 255 22.16 -5.25 6.63
C VAL A 255 21.83 -6.59 5.97
N LYS A 256 22.73 -7.58 6.05
CA LYS A 256 22.47 -8.92 5.51
C LYS A 256 21.30 -9.59 6.23
N LEU A 257 21.24 -9.50 7.56
CA LEU A 257 20.10 -10.02 8.32
C LEU A 257 18.79 -9.33 7.94
N ALA A 258 18.82 -7.99 7.79
CA ALA A 258 17.67 -7.23 7.32
C ALA A 258 17.20 -7.68 5.94
N VAL A 259 18.12 -7.92 5.00
CA VAL A 259 17.81 -8.43 3.66
C VAL A 259 17.21 -9.84 3.73
N GLU A 260 17.77 -10.73 4.55
CA GLU A 260 17.25 -12.09 4.73
C GLU A 260 15.82 -12.09 5.31
N GLU A 261 15.50 -11.14 6.19
CA GLU A 261 14.14 -10.95 6.71
C GLU A 261 13.19 -10.42 5.62
N ILE A 262 13.62 -9.44 4.81
CA ILE A 262 12.79 -8.85 3.74
C ILE A 262 12.52 -9.85 2.62
N GLU A 263 13.51 -10.66 2.24
CA GLU A 263 13.37 -11.65 1.15
C GLU A 263 12.59 -12.91 1.57
N GLY A 264 12.52 -13.20 2.88
CA GLY A 264 11.91 -14.41 3.41
C GLY A 264 12.65 -15.71 3.03
N PRO A 265 12.27 -16.86 3.64
CA PRO A 265 12.89 -18.16 3.35
C PRO A 265 12.65 -18.69 1.91
N SER A 266 11.75 -18.10 1.12
CA SER A 266 11.31 -18.60 -0.18
C SER A 266 12.30 -18.37 -1.33
N LEU A 267 13.24 -17.42 -1.24
CA LEU A 267 14.25 -17.18 -2.30
C LEU A 267 15.55 -17.99 -2.12
N ARG A 268 15.74 -18.63 -0.96
CA ARG A 268 16.91 -19.47 -0.69
C ARG A 268 16.79 -20.89 -1.27
N GLU A 269 15.58 -21.43 -1.38
CA GLU A 269 15.39 -22.78 -1.95
C GLU A 269 15.75 -22.84 -3.44
N GLU A 270 15.39 -21.82 -4.23
CA GLU A 270 15.72 -21.74 -5.66
C GLU A 270 17.23 -21.51 -5.92
N ARG A 271 17.87 -20.64 -5.14
CA ARG A 271 19.31 -20.33 -5.31
C ARG A 271 20.23 -21.44 -4.81
N ARG A 272 19.83 -22.21 -3.81
CA ARG A 272 20.60 -23.35 -3.28
C ARG A 272 20.43 -24.60 -4.15
N GLY A 273 19.25 -24.82 -4.74
CA GLY A 273 19.00 -25.88 -5.71
C GLY A 273 19.92 -25.80 -6.94
N ARG A 274 20.22 -24.59 -7.43
CA ARG A 274 21.06 -24.39 -8.63
C ARG A 274 22.56 -24.64 -8.40
N LYS A 275 23.05 -24.56 -7.16
CA LYS A 275 24.43 -24.97 -6.79
C LYS A 275 24.52 -26.45 -6.41
N PHE A 276 23.45 -27.04 -5.88
CA PHE A 276 23.40 -28.46 -5.52
C PHE A 276 23.27 -29.38 -6.76
N ILE A 277 22.54 -28.96 -7.81
CA ILE A 277 22.40 -29.74 -9.06
C ILE A 277 23.74 -29.93 -9.81
N ARG A 278 24.69 -28.99 -9.68
CA ARG A 278 26.03 -29.14 -10.28
C ARG A 278 26.98 -30.05 -9.47
N GLY A 279 26.76 -30.19 -8.16
CA GLY A 279 27.57 -31.06 -7.30
C GLY A 279 27.05 -32.50 -7.20
N VAL A 280 25.72 -32.69 -7.31
CA VAL A 280 25.09 -34.02 -7.17
C VAL A 280 25.08 -34.81 -8.47
N GLY A 281 25.25 -34.18 -9.65
CA GLY A 281 25.32 -34.89 -10.94
C GLY A 281 26.44 -35.93 -11.04
N ALA A 282 27.54 -35.75 -10.32
CA ALA A 282 28.66 -36.71 -10.30
C ALA A 282 28.48 -37.85 -9.27
N ALA A 283 27.82 -37.58 -8.13
CA ALA A 283 27.60 -38.59 -7.08
C ALA A 283 26.32 -39.42 -7.30
N GLY A 284 25.29 -38.83 -7.93
CA GLY A 284 24.03 -39.49 -8.28
C GLY A 284 24.19 -40.55 -9.37
N ALA A 285 25.05 -40.31 -10.37
CA ALA A 285 25.34 -41.30 -11.41
C ALA A 285 25.98 -42.57 -10.85
N LEU A 286 26.83 -42.44 -9.83
CA LEU A 286 27.50 -43.58 -9.20
C LEU A 286 26.55 -44.40 -8.31
N SER A 287 25.63 -43.73 -7.60
CA SER A 287 24.66 -44.38 -6.73
C SER A 287 23.53 -45.07 -7.50
N VAL A 288 23.11 -44.52 -8.65
CA VAL A 288 22.13 -45.18 -9.54
C VAL A 288 22.71 -46.47 -10.14
N ILE A 289 24.00 -46.51 -10.49
CA ILE A 289 24.65 -47.73 -10.99
C ILE A 289 24.73 -48.81 -9.90
N VAL A 290 25.07 -48.42 -8.66
CA VAL A 290 25.14 -49.36 -7.52
C VAL A 290 23.77 -49.90 -7.15
N VAL A 291 22.73 -49.04 -7.13
CA VAL A 291 21.35 -49.45 -6.83
C VAL A 291 20.78 -50.30 -7.96
N PHE A 292 21.09 -50.01 -9.22
CA PHE A 292 20.65 -50.82 -10.36
C PHE A 292 21.34 -52.20 -10.39
N ALA A 293 22.62 -52.28 -10.06
CA ALA A 293 23.35 -53.54 -9.89
C ALA A 293 22.80 -54.36 -8.72
N ALA A 294 22.50 -53.72 -7.59
CA ALA A 294 21.86 -54.36 -6.44
C ALA A 294 20.42 -54.80 -6.76
N PHE A 295 19.68 -54.04 -7.57
CA PHE A 295 18.33 -54.38 -8.02
C PHE A 295 18.31 -55.58 -8.97
N LEU A 296 19.28 -55.68 -9.89
CA LEU A 296 19.45 -56.86 -10.74
C LEU A 296 19.79 -58.11 -9.92
N ALA A 297 20.66 -57.99 -8.91
CA ALA A 297 20.98 -59.07 -7.98
C ALA A 297 19.80 -59.46 -7.07
N TYR A 298 18.98 -58.47 -6.69
CA TYR A 298 17.80 -58.67 -5.85
C TYR A 298 16.63 -59.34 -6.59
N GLN A 299 16.46 -59.07 -7.90
CA GLN A 299 15.43 -59.74 -8.71
C GLN A 299 15.66 -61.24 -8.89
N THR A 300 16.91 -61.72 -8.77
CA THR A 300 17.22 -63.16 -8.90
C THR A 300 16.90 -63.97 -7.63
N SER A 301 16.67 -63.31 -6.48
CA SER A 301 16.64 -63.95 -5.16
C SER A 301 15.30 -63.86 -4.41
N ARG A 302 14.17 -63.59 -5.08
CA ARG A 302 12.84 -63.48 -4.42
C ARG A 302 11.70 -64.32 -5.01
N GLN A 303 11.98 -65.58 -5.38
CA GLN A 303 10.97 -66.62 -5.18
C GLN A 303 10.90 -66.92 -3.67
N ILE A 304 9.68 -67.05 -3.13
CA ILE A 304 9.29 -67.38 -1.75
C ILE A 304 8.84 -66.17 -0.90
N ALA A 305 7.52 -66.07 -0.73
CA ALA A 305 6.77 -65.30 0.28
C ALA A 305 6.64 -66.14 1.59
N PRO A 306 5.92 -65.75 2.69
CA PRO A 306 5.07 -64.56 2.90
C PRO A 306 5.08 -63.93 4.34
N GLU A 307 4.22 -62.90 4.49
CA GLU A 307 3.33 -62.54 5.62
C GLU A 307 3.81 -61.80 6.89
N GLY A 308 3.01 -60.79 7.32
CA GLY A 308 2.99 -60.21 8.67
C GLY A 308 2.70 -58.70 8.77
N ALA A 309 1.47 -58.32 9.15
CA ALA A 309 1.09 -57.02 9.75
C ALA A 309 1.41 -57.03 11.29
N PRO A 310 1.19 -55.98 12.13
CA PRO A 310 0.42 -54.74 11.95
C PRO A 310 1.02 -53.45 12.58
N ASP A 311 0.28 -52.34 12.42
CA ASP A 311 -0.28 -51.51 13.51
C ASP A 311 -0.11 -49.97 13.48
N SER A 312 -1.22 -49.36 13.92
CA SER A 312 -1.65 -47.96 13.90
C SER A 312 -1.04 -47.09 15.01
N ALA A 313 -0.85 -45.79 14.75
CA ALA A 313 -1.31 -44.67 15.62
C ALA A 313 -0.64 -43.33 15.23
N ALA A 314 -1.37 -42.45 14.53
CA ALA A 314 -1.01 -41.04 14.37
C ALA A 314 -1.85 -40.19 15.34
N GLY A 315 -1.22 -39.77 16.45
CA GLY A 315 -1.79 -38.81 17.39
C GLY A 315 -1.71 -37.37 16.87
N LYS A 316 -2.87 -36.77 16.55
CA LYS A 316 -3.01 -35.32 16.39
C LYS A 316 -2.99 -34.66 17.78
N ARG A 317 -2.09 -33.70 17.98
CA ARG A 317 -2.16 -32.74 19.09
C ARG A 317 -3.19 -31.64 18.75
N PRO A 318 -3.98 -31.16 19.73
CA PRO A 318 -5.09 -30.24 19.48
C PRO A 318 -4.61 -28.80 19.27
N ALA A 319 -5.18 -28.14 18.27
CA ALA A 319 -5.15 -26.69 18.14
C ALA A 319 -6.06 -26.08 19.21
N VAL A 320 -5.55 -25.09 19.93
CA VAL A 320 -6.30 -24.31 20.92
C VAL A 320 -7.37 -23.50 20.17
N HIS A 321 -8.63 -23.86 20.38
CA HIS A 321 -9.78 -23.06 19.96
C HIS A 321 -9.77 -21.73 20.73
N SER A 322 -9.48 -20.62 20.06
CA SER A 322 -9.89 -19.29 20.53
C SER A 322 -11.42 -19.24 20.56
N ARG A 323 -12.02 -18.74 21.64
CA ARG A 323 -13.47 -18.60 21.79
C ARG A 323 -14.04 -17.73 20.66
N ALA A 324 -14.83 -18.32 19.77
CA ALA A 324 -15.46 -17.61 18.66
C ALA A 324 -16.34 -16.45 19.18
N GLY A 325 -16.04 -15.22 18.75
CA GLY A 325 -16.96 -14.07 18.82
C GLY A 325 -16.93 -13.22 20.10
N VAL A 326 -16.03 -13.46 21.05
CA VAL A 326 -15.88 -12.59 22.24
C VAL A 326 -14.78 -11.55 21.99
N PRO A 327 -15.07 -10.24 22.13
CA PRO A 327 -14.06 -9.20 22.04
C PRO A 327 -13.01 -9.33 23.14
N ASP A 328 -11.77 -8.99 22.84
CA ASP A 328 -10.67 -8.89 23.80
C ASP A 328 -10.74 -7.58 24.63
N GLU A 329 -9.69 -7.30 25.40
CA GLU A 329 -9.59 -6.09 26.24
C GLU A 329 -9.62 -4.79 25.42
N ASP A 330 -9.24 -4.84 24.14
CA ASP A 330 -9.29 -3.70 23.21
C ASP A 330 -10.70 -3.52 22.59
N GLY A 331 -11.64 -4.42 22.91
CA GLY A 331 -12.96 -4.46 22.31
C GLY A 331 -12.95 -5.03 20.89
N VAL A 332 -11.92 -5.80 20.51
CA VAL A 332 -11.74 -6.36 19.15
C VAL A 332 -11.87 -7.88 19.18
N VAL A 333 -12.63 -8.45 18.25
CA VAL A 333 -12.61 -9.90 18.03
C VAL A 333 -11.44 -10.24 17.12
N ARG A 334 -10.53 -11.10 17.60
CA ARG A 334 -9.29 -11.44 16.89
C ARG A 334 -9.53 -12.45 15.76
N ALA A 335 -8.86 -12.24 14.64
CA ALA A 335 -8.73 -13.20 13.54
C ALA A 335 -7.32 -13.80 13.54
N SER A 336 -7.17 -15.07 13.15
CA SER A 336 -5.84 -15.67 12.98
C SER A 336 -5.33 -15.55 11.54
N THR A 337 -6.22 -15.29 10.58
CA THR A 337 -5.91 -15.15 9.16
C THR A 337 -6.66 -13.98 8.52
N PRO A 338 -6.18 -13.42 7.38
CA PRO A 338 -6.91 -12.41 6.62
C PRO A 338 -8.29 -12.89 6.14
N GLU A 339 -8.44 -14.18 5.82
CA GLU A 339 -9.72 -14.76 5.38
C GLU A 339 -10.78 -14.74 6.49
N GLU A 340 -10.37 -14.83 7.76
CA GLU A 340 -11.24 -14.74 8.93
C GLU A 340 -11.59 -13.30 9.33
N SER A 341 -10.93 -12.29 8.75
CA SER A 341 -11.07 -10.89 9.16
C SER A 341 -12.47 -10.33 8.94
N ALA A 342 -13.21 -10.78 7.92
CA ALA A 342 -14.59 -10.36 7.66
C ALA A 342 -15.53 -10.75 8.81
N ALA A 343 -15.46 -12.01 9.23
CA ALA A 343 -16.24 -12.53 10.35
C ALA A 343 -15.88 -11.79 11.64
N ALA A 344 -14.59 -11.66 11.92
CA ALA A 344 -14.10 -11.01 13.13
C ALA A 344 -14.45 -9.50 13.19
N ALA A 345 -14.38 -8.78 12.07
CA ALA A 345 -14.83 -7.39 11.99
C ALA A 345 -16.35 -7.26 12.23
N ALA A 346 -17.15 -8.15 11.68
CA ALA A 346 -18.60 -8.16 11.91
C ALA A 346 -18.97 -8.48 13.37
N TYR A 347 -18.28 -9.42 14.02
CA TYR A 347 -18.47 -9.69 15.45
C TYR A 347 -18.01 -8.53 16.32
N THR A 348 -16.91 -7.86 15.96
CA THR A 348 -16.45 -6.63 16.62
C THR A 348 -17.52 -5.54 16.53
N LEU A 349 -18.10 -5.35 15.35
CA LEU A 349 -19.18 -4.39 15.15
C LEU A 349 -20.45 -4.78 15.92
N ALA A 350 -20.84 -6.06 15.92
CA ALA A 350 -21.98 -6.56 16.69
C ALA A 350 -21.81 -6.27 18.20
N ALA A 351 -20.60 -6.43 18.72
CA ALA A 351 -20.27 -6.12 20.10
C ALA A 351 -20.40 -4.61 20.42
N LEU A 352 -19.99 -3.72 19.51
CA LEU A 352 -20.21 -2.27 19.67
C LEU A 352 -21.70 -1.93 19.77
N TRP A 353 -22.54 -2.65 19.03
CA TRP A 353 -24.01 -2.57 19.08
C TRP A 353 -24.62 -3.28 20.29
N LYS A 354 -23.81 -3.98 21.10
CA LYS A 354 -24.25 -4.86 22.20
C LYS A 354 -25.28 -5.90 21.75
N ARG A 355 -25.12 -6.42 20.53
CA ARG A 355 -25.95 -7.48 19.96
C ARG A 355 -25.12 -8.74 19.77
N THR A 356 -25.73 -9.87 20.09
CA THR A 356 -25.17 -11.20 19.83
C THR A 356 -26.05 -11.91 18.81
N PRO A 357 -25.48 -12.51 17.75
CA PRO A 357 -26.27 -13.25 16.79
C PRO A 357 -26.94 -14.46 17.46
N GLU A 358 -28.23 -14.66 17.22
CA GLU A 358 -28.99 -15.81 17.75
C GLU A 358 -28.44 -17.14 17.20
N ASP A 359 -27.96 -17.13 15.95
CA ASP A 359 -27.29 -18.24 15.30
C ASP A 359 -25.88 -17.83 14.84
N PRO A 360 -24.83 -18.05 15.67
CA PRO A 360 -23.44 -17.75 15.33
C PRO A 360 -22.92 -18.52 14.12
N ALA A 361 -23.45 -19.72 13.85
CA ALA A 361 -23.02 -20.53 12.72
C ALA A 361 -23.55 -19.94 11.40
N ALA A 362 -24.82 -19.56 11.34
CA ALA A 362 -25.39 -18.89 10.17
C ALA A 362 -24.79 -17.48 9.95
N PHE A 363 -24.50 -16.75 11.03
CA PHE A 363 -23.83 -15.44 10.98
C PHE A 363 -22.42 -15.54 10.41
N SER A 364 -21.62 -16.51 10.87
CA SER A 364 -20.26 -16.73 10.35
C SER A 364 -20.29 -17.22 8.89
N LYS A 365 -21.29 -18.03 8.54
CA LYS A 365 -21.48 -18.55 7.18
C LYS A 365 -21.78 -17.45 6.16
N SER A 366 -22.53 -16.40 6.51
CA SER A 366 -22.76 -15.23 5.62
C SER A 366 -21.50 -14.40 5.34
N LEU A 367 -20.42 -14.63 6.11
CA LEU A 367 -19.19 -13.83 6.04
C LEU A 367 -18.01 -14.64 5.48
N GLY A 368 -18.23 -15.88 5.04
CA GLY A 368 -17.21 -16.73 4.43
C GLY A 368 -17.14 -16.58 2.90
N GLY A 369 -15.93 -16.54 2.35
CA GLY A 369 -15.69 -16.45 0.91
C GLY A 369 -15.97 -15.05 0.35
N GLN A 370 -17.24 -14.73 0.10
CA GLN A 370 -17.69 -13.39 -0.27
C GLN A 370 -18.56 -12.83 0.87
N PRO A 371 -18.05 -11.89 1.67
CA PRO A 371 -18.76 -11.47 2.87
C PRO A 371 -19.97 -10.62 2.54
N ASP A 372 -21.14 -11.09 2.97
CA ASP A 372 -22.41 -10.37 2.88
C ASP A 372 -22.72 -9.71 4.23
N PHE A 373 -22.23 -8.47 4.37
CA PHE A 373 -22.46 -7.67 5.58
C PHE A 373 -23.91 -7.22 5.75
N ALA A 374 -24.72 -7.25 4.68
CA ALA A 374 -26.14 -6.91 4.77
C ALA A 374 -26.95 -8.07 5.37
N ALA A 375 -26.69 -9.30 4.92
CA ALA A 375 -27.25 -10.49 5.54
C ALA A 375 -26.85 -10.62 7.02
N ALA A 376 -25.59 -10.31 7.35
CA ALA A 376 -25.12 -10.30 8.73
C ALA A 376 -25.83 -9.24 9.59
N ALA A 377 -26.03 -8.02 9.08
CA ALA A 377 -26.78 -6.97 9.78
C ALA A 377 -28.24 -7.36 10.05
N HIS A 378 -28.92 -7.93 9.04
CA HIS A 378 -30.33 -8.34 9.17
C HIS A 378 -30.52 -9.40 10.26
N ARG A 379 -29.57 -10.31 10.43
CA ARG A 379 -29.57 -11.33 11.51
C ARG A 379 -29.41 -10.73 12.91
N LEU A 380 -28.90 -9.52 12.99
CA LEU A 380 -28.83 -8.75 14.23
C LEU A 380 -30.00 -7.78 14.37
N GLY A 381 -30.96 -7.73 13.43
CA GLY A 381 -32.05 -6.74 13.42
C GLY A 381 -31.58 -5.31 13.11
N LEU A 382 -30.53 -5.18 12.31
CA LEU A 382 -29.96 -3.94 11.82
C LEU A 382 -30.09 -3.86 10.29
N GLU A 383 -30.03 -2.65 9.75
CA GLU A 383 -29.93 -2.40 8.31
C GLU A 383 -28.48 -2.11 7.94
N ALA A 384 -28.07 -2.49 6.73
CA ALA A 384 -26.76 -2.16 6.19
C ALA A 384 -26.90 -1.20 5.02
N SER A 385 -26.06 -0.17 4.98
CA SER A 385 -25.95 0.78 3.88
C SER A 385 -24.51 0.85 3.40
N ALA A 386 -24.33 0.89 2.07
CA ALA A 386 -23.03 1.12 1.47
C ALA A 386 -22.67 2.61 1.56
N VAL A 387 -21.43 2.92 1.94
CA VAL A 387 -20.92 4.29 2.03
C VAL A 387 -19.63 4.39 1.25
N ARG A 388 -19.53 5.38 0.36
CA ARG A 388 -18.29 5.69 -0.37
C ARG A 388 -17.29 6.30 0.62
N LEU A 389 -16.13 5.68 0.74
CA LEU A 389 -15.09 6.12 1.67
C LEU A 389 -14.34 7.33 1.08
N SER A 390 -14.67 8.52 1.56
CA SER A 390 -13.98 9.78 1.30
C SER A 390 -13.51 10.41 2.60
N ARG A 391 -12.62 11.40 2.53
CA ARG A 391 -12.18 12.14 3.73
C ARG A 391 -13.36 12.72 4.50
N THR A 392 -14.34 13.29 3.80
CA THR A 392 -15.54 13.85 4.43
C THR A 392 -16.43 12.78 5.03
N ALA A 393 -16.60 11.63 4.35
CA ALA A 393 -17.39 10.51 4.88
C ALA A 393 -16.75 9.91 6.14
N ILE A 394 -15.42 9.81 6.20
CA ILE A 394 -14.71 9.35 7.40
C ILE A 394 -14.78 10.40 8.51
N LEU A 395 -14.58 11.68 8.22
CA LEU A 395 -14.55 12.72 9.26
C LEU A 395 -15.94 13.08 9.83
N LYS A 396 -16.98 13.04 8.98
CA LYS A 396 -18.31 13.58 9.31
C LYS A 396 -19.46 12.59 9.08
N GLY A 397 -19.18 11.43 8.49
CA GLY A 397 -20.18 10.41 8.22
C GLY A 397 -20.55 9.56 9.44
N PRO A 398 -21.52 8.65 9.28
CA PRO A 398 -21.97 7.80 10.36
C PRO A 398 -20.92 6.74 10.69
N HIS A 399 -20.53 6.69 11.97
CA HIS A 399 -19.68 5.64 12.54
C HIS A 399 -20.49 4.71 13.43
N PRO A 400 -20.08 3.46 13.61
CA PRO A 400 -18.90 2.78 13.05
C PRO A 400 -19.11 2.23 11.62
N ILE A 401 -18.01 2.07 10.86
CA ILE A 401 -17.99 1.63 9.46
C ILE A 401 -17.13 0.37 9.32
N ILE A 402 -17.63 -0.68 8.67
CA ILE A 402 -16.79 -1.78 8.19
C ILE A 402 -16.06 -1.30 6.94
N VAL A 403 -14.74 -1.36 6.99
CA VAL A 403 -13.87 -0.97 5.89
C VAL A 403 -13.08 -2.18 5.40
N SER A 404 -12.88 -2.25 4.09
CA SER A 404 -11.97 -3.21 3.48
C SER A 404 -10.60 -2.54 3.32
N LEU A 405 -9.56 -3.19 3.83
CA LEU A 405 -8.18 -2.74 3.82
C LEU A 405 -7.39 -3.49 2.74
N LEU A 406 -6.60 -2.75 1.98
CA LEU A 406 -5.58 -3.29 1.08
C LEU A 406 -4.41 -3.84 1.93
N GLY A 407 -4.11 -5.13 1.76
CA GLY A 407 -3.05 -5.79 2.54
C GLY A 407 -1.65 -5.18 2.35
N GLU A 408 -0.82 -5.26 3.39
CA GLU A 408 0.61 -4.89 3.34
C GLU A 408 1.44 -5.87 2.47
N PRO A 409 2.65 -5.47 2.01
CA PRO A 409 3.25 -5.95 0.76
C PRO A 409 4.03 -7.26 0.91
N ASP A 410 3.33 -8.40 0.88
CA ASP A 410 3.91 -9.71 0.51
C ASP A 410 3.29 -10.26 -0.80
N VAL A 411 2.61 -9.36 -1.51
CA VAL A 411 1.71 -9.60 -2.63
C VAL A 411 2.45 -9.96 -3.93
N ILE A 412 3.73 -9.61 -4.06
CA ILE A 412 4.52 -9.95 -5.24
C ILE A 412 4.70 -11.48 -5.37
N THR A 413 4.67 -12.22 -4.26
CA THR A 413 4.92 -13.66 -4.24
C THR A 413 3.70 -14.46 -4.69
N THR A 414 2.48 -14.15 -4.24
CA THR A 414 1.27 -14.91 -4.63
C THR A 414 0.75 -14.54 -6.03
N VAL A 415 0.96 -13.31 -6.52
CA VAL A 415 0.59 -12.96 -7.91
C VAL A 415 1.46 -13.74 -8.88
N ARG A 416 2.77 -13.80 -8.61
CA ARG A 416 3.72 -14.57 -9.41
C ARG A 416 3.39 -16.07 -9.42
N ILE A 417 3.01 -16.63 -8.26
CA ILE A 417 2.61 -18.05 -8.14
C ILE A 417 1.29 -18.36 -8.87
N LEU A 418 0.33 -17.42 -8.89
CA LEU A 418 -0.93 -17.58 -9.61
C LEU A 418 -0.75 -17.42 -11.12
N GLU A 419 0.08 -16.46 -11.56
CA GLU A 419 0.45 -16.27 -12.97
C GLU A 419 1.26 -17.45 -13.54
N GLU A 420 2.11 -18.08 -12.73
CA GLU A 420 2.86 -19.30 -13.11
C GLU A 420 1.97 -20.54 -13.20
N ARG A 421 0.89 -20.63 -12.39
CA ARG A 421 -0.01 -21.79 -12.38
C ARG A 421 -1.14 -21.74 -13.41
N LEU A 422 -1.61 -20.55 -13.79
CA LEU A 422 -2.77 -20.38 -14.68
C LEU A 422 -2.41 -20.09 -16.15
N GLY A 423 -1.12 -19.89 -16.45
CA GLY A 423 -0.67 -19.51 -17.79
C GLY A 423 -0.96 -18.03 -18.10
N LYS A 424 -0.04 -17.39 -18.83
CA LYS A 424 -0.14 -15.96 -19.19
C LYS A 424 -1.44 -15.69 -19.96
N GLY A 425 -2.38 -14.99 -19.32
CA GLY A 425 -3.59 -14.45 -19.96
C GLY A 425 -4.94 -14.69 -19.27
N ALA A 426 -5.00 -15.37 -18.11
CA ALA A 426 -6.29 -15.81 -17.54
C ALA A 426 -6.50 -15.53 -16.03
N ALA A 427 -6.12 -14.34 -15.54
CA ALA A 427 -6.54 -13.90 -14.21
C ALA A 427 -7.35 -12.59 -14.32
N ASP A 428 -8.64 -12.67 -14.02
CA ASP A 428 -9.54 -11.52 -13.94
C ASP A 428 -9.02 -10.55 -12.84
N PRO A 429 -8.76 -9.27 -13.17
CA PRO A 429 -8.30 -8.25 -12.21
C PRO A 429 -9.21 -8.11 -10.98
N ALA A 430 -10.53 -8.34 -11.15
CA ALA A 430 -11.47 -8.32 -10.04
C ALA A 430 -11.25 -9.51 -9.08
N LEU A 431 -10.83 -10.67 -9.60
CA LEU A 431 -10.52 -11.87 -8.81
C LEU A 431 -9.21 -11.69 -8.02
N LEU A 432 -8.20 -11.03 -8.62
CA LEU A 432 -6.91 -10.71 -7.98
C LEU A 432 -7.04 -9.66 -6.87
N ALA A 433 -7.95 -8.70 -7.02
CA ALA A 433 -8.31 -7.73 -5.96
C ALA A 433 -9.14 -8.39 -4.84
N ARG A 434 -10.08 -9.27 -5.19
CA ARG A 434 -10.94 -10.01 -4.24
C ARG A 434 -10.18 -11.06 -3.42
N ALA A 435 -9.07 -11.59 -3.92
CA ALA A 435 -8.26 -12.60 -3.23
C ALA A 435 -7.42 -12.06 -2.05
N ARG A 436 -7.45 -10.75 -1.77
CA ARG A 436 -6.52 -10.09 -0.83
C ARG A 436 -7.10 -8.97 0.03
N THR A 437 -8.40 -9.01 0.28
CA THR A 437 -9.07 -8.03 1.13
C THR A 437 -9.12 -8.49 2.57
N ARG A 438 -8.62 -7.68 3.51
CA ARG A 438 -8.91 -7.87 4.95
C ARG A 438 -9.88 -6.81 5.44
N TYR A 439 -10.70 -7.12 6.44
CA TYR A 439 -11.73 -6.20 6.94
C TYR A 439 -11.41 -5.71 8.34
N ALA A 440 -11.72 -4.43 8.61
CA ALA A 440 -11.58 -3.80 9.91
C ALA A 440 -12.80 -2.92 10.20
N VAL A 441 -12.97 -2.51 11.46
CA VAL A 441 -14.03 -1.58 11.88
C VAL A 441 -13.42 -0.22 12.18
N LEU A 442 -13.77 0.79 11.40
CA LEU A 442 -13.56 2.19 11.73
C LEU A 442 -14.60 2.59 12.79
N ALA A 443 -14.17 2.73 14.04
CA ALA A 443 -15.09 2.86 15.15
C ALA A 443 -15.51 4.31 15.44
N GLU A 444 -14.56 5.23 15.39
CA GLU A 444 -14.79 6.67 15.58
C GLU A 444 -13.61 7.49 15.03
N VAL A 445 -13.79 8.81 14.97
CA VAL A 445 -12.74 9.76 14.59
C VAL A 445 -12.62 10.84 15.67
N HIS A 446 -11.41 11.02 16.20
CA HIS A 446 -11.06 12.09 17.13
C HIS A 446 -10.09 13.07 16.47
N GLY A 447 -10.57 14.28 16.18
CA GLY A 447 -9.79 15.30 15.48
C GLY A 447 -9.37 14.81 14.08
N THR A 448 -8.08 14.56 13.88
CA THR A 448 -7.52 14.06 12.61
C THR A 448 -7.20 12.57 12.62
N ASN A 449 -7.46 11.86 13.72
CA ASN A 449 -7.14 10.44 13.88
C ASN A 449 -8.40 9.59 13.91
N ALA A 450 -8.35 8.48 13.18
CA ALA A 450 -9.37 7.44 13.14
C ALA A 450 -8.98 6.31 14.10
N VAL A 451 -9.93 5.88 14.94
CA VAL A 451 -9.81 4.68 15.76
C VAL A 451 -10.27 3.49 14.93
N VAL A 452 -9.34 2.59 14.62
CA VAL A 452 -9.57 1.40 13.80
C VAL A 452 -9.39 0.16 14.66
N LEU A 453 -10.42 -0.67 14.69
CA LEU A 453 -10.42 -1.98 15.32
C LEU A 453 -10.13 -3.03 14.24
N ASP A 454 -8.85 -3.40 14.13
CA ASP A 454 -8.37 -4.38 13.14
C ASP A 454 -8.30 -5.78 13.79
N PRO A 455 -9.02 -6.79 13.28
CA PRO A 455 -8.99 -8.14 13.85
C PRO A 455 -7.62 -8.80 13.94
N LEU A 456 -6.65 -8.40 13.12
CA LEU A 456 -5.30 -8.95 13.12
C LEU A 456 -4.33 -8.13 13.98
N VAL A 457 -4.54 -6.82 14.09
CA VAL A 457 -3.60 -5.89 14.75
C VAL A 457 -4.10 -5.46 16.13
N GLY A 458 -5.41 -5.26 16.29
CA GLY A 458 -6.06 -4.77 17.49
C GLY A 458 -6.59 -3.35 17.31
N ARG A 459 -6.87 -2.68 18.43
CA ARG A 459 -7.29 -1.27 18.42
C ARG A 459 -6.08 -0.38 18.10
N THR A 460 -6.21 0.43 17.06
CA THR A 460 -5.16 1.36 16.63
C THR A 460 -5.74 2.74 16.39
N SER A 461 -4.95 3.77 16.66
CA SER A 461 -5.28 5.15 16.28
C SER A 461 -4.35 5.54 15.14
N ILE A 462 -4.92 5.81 13.98
CA ILE A 462 -4.16 6.17 12.77
C ILE A 462 -4.69 7.48 12.19
N PRO A 463 -3.84 8.34 11.61
CA PRO A 463 -4.32 9.55 10.95
C PRO A 463 -5.32 9.20 9.83
N VAL A 464 -6.40 9.97 9.71
CA VAL A 464 -7.46 9.76 8.70
C VAL A 464 -6.89 9.73 7.28
N LEU A 465 -5.86 10.54 7.02
CA LEU A 465 -5.15 10.53 5.74
C LEU A 465 -4.43 9.20 5.47
N VAL A 466 -3.88 8.56 6.50
CA VAL A 466 -3.23 7.24 6.40
C VAL A 466 -4.25 6.13 6.22
N LEU A 467 -5.43 6.26 6.84
CA LEU A 467 -6.53 5.31 6.66
C LEU A 467 -7.05 5.35 5.22
N LEU A 468 -7.20 6.54 4.62
CA LEU A 468 -7.66 6.71 3.24
C LEU A 468 -6.76 6.03 2.22
N ASP A 469 -5.45 6.02 2.45
CA ASP A 469 -4.47 5.32 1.59
C ASP A 469 -4.57 3.78 1.70
N ARG A 470 -5.25 3.26 2.73
CA ARG A 470 -5.32 1.83 3.05
C ARG A 470 -6.69 1.20 2.79
N VAL A 471 -7.75 1.99 2.66
CA VAL A 471 -9.11 1.49 2.46
C VAL A 471 -9.48 1.42 0.98
N THR A 472 -10.27 0.41 0.61
CA THR A 472 -10.95 0.38 -0.69
C THR A 472 -12.10 1.37 -0.73
N GLY A 473 -12.49 1.89 -1.90
CA GLY A 473 -13.45 3.01 -2.02
C GLY A 473 -14.87 2.80 -1.47
N GLU A 474 -15.22 1.61 -0.97
CA GLU A 474 -16.53 1.29 -0.39
C GLU A 474 -16.37 0.74 1.03
N GLY A 475 -17.29 1.16 1.91
CA GLY A 475 -17.47 0.65 3.27
C GLY A 475 -18.94 0.33 3.55
N THR A 476 -19.20 -0.37 4.65
CA THR A 476 -20.56 -0.73 5.07
C THR A 476 -20.87 -0.17 6.45
N VAL A 477 -21.97 0.56 6.57
CA VAL A 477 -22.47 1.10 7.83
C VAL A 477 -23.69 0.31 8.26
N TRP A 478 -23.74 -0.07 9.52
CA TRP A 478 -24.94 -0.65 10.11
C TRP A 478 -25.72 0.43 10.85
N SER A 479 -27.03 0.46 10.67
CA SER A 479 -27.95 1.41 11.30
C SER A 479 -29.18 0.70 11.87
N GLN A 480 -29.90 1.36 12.78
CA GLN A 480 -31.22 0.86 13.16
C GLN A 480 -32.24 1.12 12.06
N PRO A 481 -33.18 0.20 11.85
CA PRO A 481 -34.31 0.43 10.96
C PRO A 481 -35.17 1.61 11.44
N PRO A 482 -35.87 2.32 10.54
CA PRO A 482 -36.74 3.44 10.90
C PRO A 482 -37.78 3.02 11.96
N GLY A 483 -37.75 3.68 13.13
CA GLY A 483 -38.66 3.36 14.25
C GLY A 483 -38.17 2.28 15.21
N GLY A 484 -36.97 1.73 15.01
CA GLY A 484 -36.31 0.82 15.94
C GLY A 484 -36.01 1.48 17.30
N LYS A 485 -36.18 0.73 18.40
CA LYS A 485 -35.73 1.12 19.74
C LYS A 485 -34.50 0.29 20.11
N GLY A 486 -33.37 0.94 20.37
CA GLY A 486 -32.18 0.29 20.91
C GLY A 486 -31.01 1.26 21.10
N PRO A 487 -29.96 0.87 21.83
CA PRO A 487 -28.81 1.73 22.06
C PRO A 487 -28.02 1.97 20.75
N ALA A 488 -27.47 3.18 20.62
CA ALA A 488 -26.45 3.50 19.62
C ALA A 488 -25.15 2.72 19.94
N PRO A 489 -24.30 2.45 18.93
CA PRO A 489 -23.04 1.74 19.15
C PRO A 489 -22.14 2.52 20.11
N ARG A 490 -21.50 1.83 21.05
CA ARG A 490 -20.60 2.44 22.05
C ARG A 490 -19.29 1.70 22.17
N LEU A 491 -18.19 2.44 22.17
CA LEU A 491 -16.86 1.92 22.47
C LEU A 491 -16.68 1.64 23.96
N VAL A 492 -15.84 0.65 24.27
CA VAL A 492 -15.36 0.40 25.63
C VAL A 492 -14.40 1.53 26.00
N GLN A 493 -14.71 2.29 27.07
CA GLN A 493 -13.87 3.37 27.57
C GLN A 493 -12.61 2.81 28.25
N GLU A 494 -11.47 3.51 28.09
CA GLU A 494 -10.23 3.21 28.81
C GLU A 494 -10.49 3.14 30.32
N ARG A 495 -10.05 2.06 30.96
CA ARG A 495 -9.75 2.14 32.39
C ARG A 495 -8.44 2.93 32.47
N GLY A 496 -8.55 4.17 32.93
CA GLY A 496 -7.43 5.10 33.11
C GLY A 496 -6.40 4.64 34.12
#